data_AF-C5CJM5-F1
#
_entry.id   AF-C5CJM5-F1
#
_cell.length_a   1.000
_cell.length_b   1.000
_cell.length_c   1.000
_cell.angle_alpha   90.00
_cell.angle_beta   90.00
_cell.angle_gamma   90.00
#
_symmetry.space_group_name_H-M   'P 1'
#
loop_
_entity.id
_entity.type
_entity.pdbx_description
1 polymer ?
#
loop_
_entity_poly.entity_id
_entity_poly.type
_entity_poly.pdbx_seq_one_letter_code
_entity_poly.pdbx_strand_id
1 'polypeptide(L)'
;MQKVLANRKVLKLAGNSHAEVARILGYEDRRNVWPWTNGLNPFPPYHCRTLEDHFKGQITRKELRPHDWQKHWPDLAIVAA
;
A
#
# COMPACT_ATOMS: atom_id res chain seq x y z
N MET A 1 13.01 6.79 -10.83
CA MET A 1 12.00 6.05 -10.04
C MET A 1 10.79 6.93 -9.84
N GLN A 2 9.62 6.52 -10.34
CA GLN A 2 8.39 7.30 -10.21
C GLN A 2 7.90 7.20 -8.76
N LYS A 3 7.86 8.32 -8.03
CA LYS A 3 7.40 8.34 -6.64
C LYS A 3 5.92 7.98 -6.62
N VAL A 4 5.57 6.83 -6.04
CA VAL A 4 4.17 6.43 -5.87
C VAL A 4 3.57 7.29 -4.75
N LEU A 5 2.79 8.32 -5.12
CA LEU A 5 2.17 9.26 -4.18
C LEU A 5 1.27 8.56 -3.14
N ALA A 6 0.68 7.42 -3.51
CA ALA A 6 -0.13 6.61 -2.62
C ALA A 6 0.64 6.10 -1.39
N ASN A 7 1.95 5.94 -1.46
CA ASN A 7 2.75 5.51 -0.31
C ASN A 7 2.78 6.56 0.80
N ARG A 8 2.79 7.86 0.44
CA ARG A 8 2.65 8.94 1.42
C ARG A 8 1.23 9.02 1.98
N LYS A 9 0.22 8.63 1.19
CA LYS A 9 -1.17 8.51 1.65
C LYS A 9 -1.30 7.44 2.74
N VAL A 10 -0.69 6.27 2.57
CA VAL A 10 -0.60 5.23 3.63
C VAL A 10 -0.03 5.83 4.92
N LEU A 11 1.10 6.52 4.81
CA LEU A 11 1.77 7.09 5.98
C LEU A 11 0.88 8.13 6.68
N LYS A 12 0.17 8.98 5.94
CA LYS A 12 -0.79 9.94 6.49
C LYS A 12 -1.98 9.27 7.20
N LEU A 13 -2.56 8.22 6.59
CA LEU A 13 -3.65 7.45 7.20
C LEU A 13 -3.21 6.75 8.48
N ALA A 14 -1.94 6.36 8.57
CA ALA A 14 -1.29 5.81 9.76
C ALA A 14 -0.78 6.90 10.75
N GLY A 15 -1.32 8.13 10.69
CA GLY A 15 -0.94 9.21 11.60
C GLY A 15 0.49 9.73 11.43
N ASN A 16 1.06 9.62 10.24
CA ASN A 16 2.46 9.91 9.90
C ASN A 16 3.51 9.02 10.61
N SER A 17 3.11 7.84 11.08
CA SER A 17 3.99 6.92 11.81
C SER A 17 4.43 5.72 10.98
N HIS A 18 5.74 5.57 10.77
CA HIS A 18 6.31 4.37 10.15
C HIS A 18 6.16 3.13 11.03
N ALA A 19 6.19 3.31 12.35
CA ALA A 19 6.00 2.22 13.30
C ALA A 19 4.56 1.70 13.25
N GLU A 20 3.58 2.58 13.03
CA GLU A 20 2.19 2.17 12.87
C GLU A 20 1.98 1.37 11.58
N VAL A 21 2.58 1.79 10.47
CA VAL A 21 2.55 1.00 9.23
C VAL A 21 3.20 -0.37 9.43
N ALA A 22 4.33 -0.45 10.15
CA ALA A 22 4.96 -1.72 10.49
C ALA A 22 4.02 -2.62 11.31
N ARG A 23 3.39 -2.06 12.35
CA ARG A 23 2.42 -2.78 13.20
C ARG A 23 1.24 -3.31 12.41
N ILE A 24 0.66 -2.51 11.51
CA ILE A 24 -0.45 -2.91 10.63
C ILE A 24 -0.04 -4.10 9.73
N LEU A 25 1.21 -4.09 9.25
CA LEU A 25 1.76 -5.12 8.37
C LEU A 25 2.42 -6.29 9.12
N GLY A 26 2.36 -6.31 10.46
CA GLY A 26 2.93 -7.39 11.28
C GLY A 26 4.46 -7.39 11.39
N TYR A 27 5.12 -6.27 11.12
CA TYR A 27 6.55 -6.11 11.34
C TYR A 27 6.85 -5.48 12.71
N GLU A 28 7.86 -6.01 13.39
CA GLU A 28 8.36 -5.44 14.65
C GLU A 28 9.18 -4.16 14.41
N ASP A 29 9.93 -4.10 13.30
CA ASP A 29 10.81 -2.98 12.99
C ASP A 29 10.26 -2.07 11.89
N ARG A 30 10.16 -0.77 12.18
CA ARG A 30 9.77 0.28 11.23
C ARG A 30 10.66 0.36 9.99
N ARG A 31 11.92 -0.09 10.06
CA ARG A 31 12.88 -0.07 8.95
C ARG A 31 12.43 -0.98 7.81
N ASN A 32 11.66 -2.02 8.10
CA ASN A 32 11.14 -2.95 7.08
C ASN A 32 10.16 -2.29 6.12
N VAL A 33 9.39 -1.29 6.60
CA VAL A 33 8.39 -0.59 5.78
C VAL A 33 8.90 0.73 5.20
N TRP A 34 10.01 1.25 5.71
CA TRP A 34 10.58 2.55 5.33
C TRP A 34 10.81 2.72 3.81
N PRO A 35 11.32 1.71 3.06
CA PRO A 35 11.49 1.85 1.62
C PRO A 35 10.17 2.09 0.89
N TRP A 36 9.08 1.47 1.37
CA TRP A 36 7.77 1.62 0.77
C TRP A 36 7.14 2.95 1.15
N THR A 37 7.07 3.28 2.44
CA THR A 37 6.44 4.50 2.94
C THR A 37 7.13 5.79 2.46
N ASN A 38 8.43 5.74 2.15
CA ASN A 38 9.16 6.87 1.54
C ASN A 38 9.06 6.93 0.01
N GLY A 39 8.33 6.01 -0.61
CA GLY A 39 8.13 5.99 -2.05
C GLY A 39 9.36 5.56 -2.84
N LEU A 40 10.34 4.92 -2.19
CA LEU A 40 11.48 4.33 -2.89
C LEU A 40 11.05 3.06 -3.63
N ASN A 41 10.22 2.24 -3.00
CA ASN A 41 9.67 1.03 -3.62
C ASN A 41 8.13 1.01 -3.54
N PRO A 42 7.43 0.42 -4.51
CA PRO A 42 6.01 0.13 -4.35
C PRO A 42 5.79 -0.90 -3.24
N PHE A 43 4.66 -0.84 -2.55
CA PHE A 43 4.28 -1.87 -1.59
C PHE A 43 4.14 -3.22 -2.31
N PRO A 44 4.71 -4.32 -1.77
CA PRO A 44 4.49 -5.66 -2.29
C PRO A 44 2.99 -5.99 -2.41
N PRO A 45 2.57 -6.78 -3.43
CA PRO A 45 1.15 -7.03 -3.67
C PRO A 45 0.39 -7.56 -2.44
N TYR A 46 0.99 -8.50 -1.71
CA TYR A 46 0.38 -9.09 -0.50
C TYR A 46 0.08 -8.05 0.59
N HIS A 47 0.88 -7.00 0.72
CA HIS A 47 0.63 -5.91 1.67
C HIS A 47 -0.46 -4.95 1.22
N CYS A 48 -0.65 -4.79 -0.08
CA CYS A 48 -1.64 -3.85 -0.60
C CYS A 48 -3.06 -4.22 -0.19
N ARG A 49 -3.38 -5.52 -0.12
CA ARG A 49 -4.69 -5.99 0.35
C ARG A 49 -4.89 -5.70 1.84
N THR A 50 -3.91 -6.02 2.67
CA THR A 50 -3.93 -5.74 4.11
C THR A 50 -4.17 -4.26 4.40
N LEU A 51 -3.49 -3.37 3.68
CA LEU A 51 -3.66 -1.91 3.85
C LEU A 51 -5.05 -1.44 3.40
N GLU A 52 -5.55 -1.94 2.27
CA GLU A 52 -6.89 -1.60 1.76
C GLU A 52 -7.98 -2.02 2.74
N ASP A 53 -7.93 -3.25 3.26
CA ASP A 53 -8.90 -3.76 4.23
C ASP A 53 -8.79 -2.98 5.56
N HIS A 54 -7.57 -2.74 6.06
CA HIS A 54 -7.33 -2.01 7.31
C HIS A 54 -7.88 -0.58 7.25
N PHE A 55 -7.65 0.12 6.14
CA PHE A 55 -8.12 1.50 5.94
C PHE A 55 -9.52 1.57 5.33
N LYS A 56 -10.25 0.44 5.26
CA LYS A 56 -11.64 0.36 4.80
C LYS A 56 -11.84 0.99 3.42
N GLY A 57 -10.92 0.73 2.49
CA GLY A 57 -10.99 1.23 1.13
C GLY A 57 -10.60 2.70 0.93
N GLN A 58 -10.18 3.43 1.97
CA GLN A 58 -9.63 4.79 1.81
C GLN A 58 -8.37 4.82 0.95
N ILE A 59 -7.67 3.69 0.86
CA ILE A 59 -6.61 3.47 -0.09
C ILE A 59 -6.83 2.11 -0.75
N THR A 60 -6.71 2.06 -2.06
CA THR A 60 -6.96 0.84 -2.84
C THR A 60 -5.67 0.20 -3.34
N ARG A 61 -5.71 -1.10 -3.61
CA ARG A 61 -4.66 -1.85 -4.34
C ARG A 61 -4.28 -1.18 -5.66
N LYS A 62 -5.26 -0.60 -6.38
CA LYS A 62 -5.03 0.16 -7.63
C LYS A 62 -4.22 1.44 -7.39
N GLU A 63 -4.52 2.18 -6.33
CA GLU A 63 -3.75 3.37 -5.96
C GLU A 63 -2.32 3.03 -5.50
N LEU A 64 -2.15 1.93 -4.75
CA LEU A 64 -0.84 1.49 -4.26
C LEU A 64 0.07 0.96 -5.38
N ARG A 65 -0.51 0.43 -6.46
CA ARG A 65 0.21 -0.17 -7.59
C ARG A 65 -0.34 0.31 -8.95
N PRO A 66 -0.27 1.62 -9.26
CA PRO A 66 -0.96 2.19 -10.42
C PRO A 66 -0.47 1.62 -11.76
N HIS A 67 0.77 1.13 -11.81
CA HIS A 67 1.40 0.66 -13.06
C HIS A 67 1.28 -0.84 -13.30
N ASP A 68 1.00 -1.65 -12.28
CA ASP A 68 0.99 -3.10 -12.42
C ASP A 68 -0.09 -3.82 -11.62
N TRP A 69 -1.07 -3.09 -11.06
CA TRP A 69 -2.19 -3.71 -10.35
C TRP A 69 -2.94 -4.74 -11.22
N GLN A 70 -3.08 -4.53 -12.53
CA GLN A 70 -3.74 -5.47 -13.45
C GLN A 70 -3.03 -6.81 -13.53
N LYS A 71 -1.71 -6.83 -13.37
CA LYS A 71 -0.93 -8.06 -13.37
C LYS A 71 -1.17 -8.90 -12.12
N HIS A 72 -1.40 -8.25 -10.98
CA HIS A 72 -1.62 -8.91 -9.68
C HIS A 72 -3.09 -9.22 -9.39
N TRP A 73 -4.00 -8.35 -9.86
CA TRP A 73 -5.44 -8.44 -9.63
C TRP A 73 -6.23 -8.12 -10.91
N PRO A 74 -6.17 -9.00 -11.93
CA PRO A 74 -6.90 -8.80 -13.18
C PRO A 74 -8.42 -8.81 -12.97
N ASP A 75 -8.91 -9.51 -11.95
CA ASP A 75 -10.31 -9.55 -11.51
C ASP A 75 -10.86 -8.16 -11.16
N LEU A 76 -10.03 -7.25 -10.63
CA LEU A 76 -10.46 -5.87 -10.33
C LEU A 76 -10.75 -5.02 -11.58
N ALA A 77 -10.32 -5.45 -12.76
CA ALA A 77 -10.68 -4.80 -14.04
C ALA A 77 -12.04 -5.28 -14.56
N ILE A 78 -12.44 -6.48 -14.16
CA ILE A 78 -13.70 -7.10 -14.53
C ILE A 78 -14.70 -6.71 -13.44
N VAL A 79 -15.26 -5.50 -13.54
CA VAL A 79 -16.46 -5.18 -12.78
C VAL A 79 -17.56 -6.06 -13.36
N ALA A 80 -17.93 -7.13 -12.64
CA ALA A 80 -19.12 -7.90 -12.96
C ALA A 80 -20.32 -6.94 -12.95
N ALA A 81 -21.03 -6.92 -14.08
CA ALA A 81 -22.22 -6.10 -14.33
C ALA A 81 -23.34 -6.42 -13.34
#